data_AF-A0A1Q4AVB0-F1
#
_entry.id   AF-A0A1Q4AVB0-F1
#
_cell.length_a   1.000
_cell.length_b   1.000
_cell.length_c   1.000
_cell.angle_alpha   90.00
_cell.angle_beta   90.00
_cell.angle_gamma   90.00
#
_symmetry.space_group_name_H-M   'P 1'
#
loop_
_entity.id
_entity.type
_entity.pdbx_description
1 polymer ?
#
loop_
_entity_poly.entity_id
_entity_poly.type
_entity_poly.pdbx_seq_one_letter_code
_entity_poly.pdbx_strand_id
1 'polypeptide(L)'
;MTTQASPPYRKVYPWVTPKIFADPASPDARAGEFFDHYADWFSRADEVVLTIASGNGDHILNYRGNRHHDDTFDWARYNCYGGPDSDPLAHNANWTSRVREGGERSFNPYMAGPMFIVSEAVLDYRVLASIYAAFRRAADERGIRLTLLEYLEPGPEFCASEWKTLRHPEAARGSADAGGTIARGLIDVCSSLDADPRHYASFPDGIPQGTATMDFIARQSAAFVRDLGLDGIQLGNQFGLLGLWDPRSAPEPTPERRAGVAAFFATMREHFGERKIYWQDSFWPADVEDRAWAMGEHSYSMLDGIICSTFAVLVERMNVRPNLRGKLDIARRAGGVEIAMAMDFVDPWYWYRIHLDDRRHFLFQHEVYSELGPECDGVMFFANDTFGHFIPRAPLNETLAVVARANGWAPIDNASEDR
;
A
#
# COMPACT_ATOMS: atom_id res chain seq x y z
N MET A 1 9.55 -12.40 -41.61
CA MET A 1 9.68 -12.97 -40.26
C MET A 1 8.89 -12.09 -39.33
N THR A 2 7.66 -12.50 -39.00
CA THR A 2 6.81 -11.85 -38.00
C THR A 2 7.52 -11.95 -36.66
N THR A 3 7.99 -10.82 -36.13
CA THR A 3 8.40 -10.68 -34.73
C THR A 3 7.21 -11.10 -33.88
N GLN A 4 7.28 -12.31 -33.34
CA GLN A 4 6.34 -12.76 -32.33
C GLN A 4 6.58 -11.84 -31.13
N ALA A 5 5.72 -10.84 -30.95
CA ALA A 5 5.76 -10.00 -29.77
C ALA A 5 5.67 -10.94 -28.58
N SER A 6 6.68 -10.90 -27.69
CA SER A 6 6.63 -11.63 -26.43
C SER A 6 5.31 -11.27 -25.73
N PRO A 7 4.61 -12.23 -25.10
CA PRO A 7 3.38 -11.90 -24.39
C PRO A 7 3.70 -10.82 -23.35
N PRO A 8 2.96 -9.71 -23.35
CA PRO A 8 3.16 -8.68 -22.34
C PRO A 8 2.97 -9.30 -20.95
N TYR A 9 3.62 -8.68 -19.99
CA TYR A 9 3.26 -8.85 -18.60
C TYR A 9 1.78 -8.57 -18.41
N ARG A 10 1.12 -9.28 -17.49
CA ARG A 10 -0.29 -8.95 -17.23
C ARG A 10 -0.38 -7.55 -16.63
N LYS A 11 0.30 -7.28 -15.50
CA LYS A 11 0.10 -6.02 -14.77
C LYS A 11 1.33 -5.45 -14.06
N VAL A 12 1.50 -4.13 -14.09
CA VAL A 12 2.47 -3.43 -13.23
C VAL A 12 1.72 -2.62 -12.17
N TYR A 13 2.16 -2.69 -10.92
CA TYR A 13 1.50 -2.12 -9.75
C TYR A 13 2.36 -1.01 -9.11
N PRO A 14 2.51 0.15 -9.75
CA PRO A 14 3.24 1.25 -9.15
C PRO A 14 2.45 1.85 -7.99
N TRP A 15 3.13 2.14 -6.89
CA TRP A 15 2.57 2.88 -5.76
C TRP A 15 3.22 4.24 -5.67
N VAL A 16 2.43 5.30 -5.59
CA VAL A 16 2.94 6.67 -5.62
C VAL A 16 2.28 7.51 -4.54
N THR A 17 3.05 8.42 -3.95
CA THR A 17 2.53 9.40 -2.98
C THR A 17 2.40 10.77 -3.63
N PRO A 18 1.55 11.67 -3.11
CA PRO A 18 1.48 13.05 -3.58
C PRO A 18 2.79 13.85 -3.44
N LYS A 19 3.81 13.30 -2.77
CA LYS A 19 5.14 13.91 -2.64
C LYS A 19 5.81 14.18 -3.99
N ILE A 20 5.42 13.46 -5.06
CA ILE A 20 5.98 13.70 -6.39
C ILE A 20 5.64 15.10 -6.93
N PHE A 21 4.58 15.74 -6.41
CA PHE A 21 4.08 17.02 -6.87
C PHE A 21 4.70 18.17 -6.05
N ALA A 22 5.44 19.04 -6.71
CA ALA A 22 5.89 20.29 -6.09
C ALA A 22 4.72 21.24 -5.78
N ASP A 23 3.72 21.28 -6.67
CA ASP A 23 2.42 21.92 -6.46
C ASP A 23 1.30 20.90 -6.75
N PRO A 24 0.71 20.29 -5.71
CA PRO A 24 -0.38 19.32 -5.88
C PRO A 24 -1.63 19.90 -6.56
N ALA A 25 -1.84 21.22 -6.54
CA ALA A 25 -2.97 21.87 -7.21
C ALA A 25 -2.81 21.94 -8.75
N SER A 26 -1.62 21.63 -9.26
CA SER A 26 -1.29 21.65 -10.71
C SER A 26 -0.66 20.31 -11.15
N PRO A 27 -1.37 19.17 -11.06
CA PRO A 27 -0.75 17.84 -11.16
C PRO A 27 -0.41 17.36 -12.58
N ASP A 28 -0.98 17.96 -13.63
CA ASP A 28 -0.94 17.43 -15.00
C ASP A 28 0.47 17.14 -15.53
N ALA A 29 1.38 18.11 -15.44
CA ALA A 29 2.74 17.96 -15.98
C ALA A 29 3.48 16.80 -15.32
N ARG A 30 3.39 16.70 -13.99
CA ARG A 30 4.10 15.68 -13.21
C ARG A 30 3.48 14.29 -13.37
N ALA A 31 2.17 14.20 -13.55
CA ALA A 31 1.51 12.95 -13.92
C ALA A 31 1.99 12.45 -15.30
N GLY A 32 2.16 13.36 -16.27
CA GLY A 32 2.78 13.05 -17.56
C GLY A 32 4.22 12.52 -17.42
N GLU A 33 5.05 13.23 -16.66
CA GLU A 33 6.44 12.83 -16.38
C GLU A 33 6.53 11.46 -15.70
N PHE A 34 5.58 11.11 -14.84
CA PHE A 34 5.50 9.78 -14.21
C PHE A 34 5.37 8.68 -15.28
N PHE A 35 4.42 8.82 -16.22
CA PHE A 35 4.26 7.81 -17.27
C PHE A 35 5.45 7.75 -18.22
N ASP A 36 6.10 8.89 -18.50
CA ASP A 36 7.28 8.94 -19.36
C ASP A 36 8.52 8.32 -18.68
N HIS A 37 8.65 8.48 -17.37
CA HIS A 37 9.75 7.90 -16.59
C HIS A 37 9.66 6.37 -16.55
N TYR A 38 8.45 5.83 -16.39
CA TYR A 38 8.19 4.40 -16.25
C TYR A 38 7.74 3.71 -17.55
N ALA A 39 7.86 4.38 -18.71
CA ALA A 39 7.36 3.92 -20.00
C ALA A 39 7.88 2.51 -20.41
N ASP A 40 9.14 2.18 -20.09
CA ASP A 40 9.73 0.87 -20.41
C ASP A 40 9.04 -0.29 -19.67
N TRP A 41 8.49 -0.04 -18.49
CA TRP A 41 7.70 -1.00 -17.73
C TRP A 41 6.26 -1.04 -18.25
N PHE A 42 5.65 0.13 -18.43
CA PHE A 42 4.24 0.22 -18.78
C PHE A 42 3.95 -0.24 -20.21
N SER A 43 4.86 -0.02 -21.15
CA SER A 43 4.74 -0.52 -22.53
C SER A 43 4.78 -2.04 -22.66
N ARG A 44 5.19 -2.74 -21.60
CA ARG A 44 5.29 -4.20 -21.55
C ARG A 44 4.17 -4.84 -20.73
N ALA A 45 3.23 -4.07 -20.22
CA ALA A 45 2.12 -4.54 -19.39
C ALA A 45 0.77 -4.39 -20.11
N ASP A 46 -0.16 -5.31 -19.89
CA ASP A 46 -1.54 -5.18 -20.37
C ASP A 46 -2.31 -4.09 -19.61
N GLU A 47 -1.96 -3.87 -18.34
CA GLU A 47 -2.61 -2.91 -17.46
C GLU A 47 -1.62 -2.35 -16.42
N VAL A 48 -1.79 -1.07 -16.09
CA VAL A 48 -1.15 -0.42 -14.95
C VAL A 48 -2.18 -0.28 -13.84
N VAL A 49 -1.87 -0.83 -12.67
CA VAL A 49 -2.69 -0.70 -11.46
C VAL A 49 -1.99 0.28 -10.52
N LEU A 50 -2.34 1.56 -10.65
CA LEU A 50 -1.72 2.64 -9.89
C LEU A 50 -2.42 2.80 -8.54
N THR A 51 -1.66 2.62 -7.46
CA THR A 51 -2.12 2.98 -6.11
C THR A 51 -1.58 4.36 -5.76
N ILE A 52 -2.48 5.30 -5.51
CA ILE A 52 -2.13 6.55 -4.84
C ILE A 52 -2.15 6.28 -3.34
N ALA A 53 -1.09 6.68 -2.66
CA ALA A 53 -0.98 6.56 -1.22
C ALA A 53 -0.92 7.95 -0.57
N SER A 54 -2.10 8.57 -0.49
CA SER A 54 -2.26 9.96 -0.06
C SER A 54 -2.01 10.14 1.43
N GLY A 55 -2.20 9.11 2.25
CA GLY A 55 -2.04 9.16 3.69
C GLY A 55 -2.18 7.79 4.30
N ASN A 56 -2.56 7.72 5.56
CA ASN A 56 -2.89 6.48 6.25
C ASN A 56 -4.37 6.11 6.18
N GLY A 57 -5.11 6.66 5.23
CA GLY A 57 -6.54 6.46 5.12
C GLY A 57 -7.41 7.26 6.09
N ASP A 58 -6.87 8.10 6.99
CA ASP A 58 -7.72 9.01 7.78
C ASP A 58 -8.55 9.92 6.87
N HIS A 59 -7.98 10.36 5.74
CA HIS A 59 -8.71 11.11 4.70
C HIS A 59 -9.91 10.34 4.12
N ILE A 60 -9.89 9.01 4.10
CA ILE A 60 -11.04 8.19 3.71
C ILE A 60 -12.06 8.12 4.86
N LEU A 61 -11.57 7.81 6.06
CA LEU A 61 -12.41 7.60 7.25
C LEU A 61 -13.08 8.90 7.74
N ASN A 62 -12.51 10.06 7.44
CA ASN A 62 -13.07 11.39 7.72
C ASN A 62 -13.97 11.93 6.61
N TYR A 63 -13.99 11.30 5.44
CA TYR A 63 -14.60 11.89 4.26
C TYR A 63 -16.11 12.16 4.45
N ARG A 64 -16.53 13.39 4.18
CA ARG A 64 -17.90 13.86 4.40
C ARG A 64 -18.79 13.77 3.16
N GLY A 65 -18.26 13.34 2.03
CA GLY A 65 -18.99 13.26 0.77
C GLY A 65 -18.76 14.46 -0.15
N ASN A 66 -19.22 14.33 -1.40
CA ASN A 66 -18.91 15.26 -2.50
C ASN A 66 -19.22 16.75 -2.26
N ARG A 67 -20.18 17.06 -1.37
CA ARG A 67 -20.53 18.44 -1.01
C ARG A 67 -19.50 19.13 -0.11
N HIS A 68 -18.54 18.36 0.38
CA HIS A 68 -17.51 18.78 1.33
C HIS A 68 -16.11 18.63 0.72
N HIS A 69 -15.96 18.77 -0.60
CA HIS A 69 -14.67 18.54 -1.24
C HIS A 69 -13.60 19.59 -0.88
N ASP A 70 -14.02 20.74 -0.35
CA ASP A 70 -13.13 21.79 0.13
C ASP A 70 -12.59 21.50 1.55
N ASP A 71 -13.06 20.42 2.20
CA ASP A 71 -12.52 19.99 3.48
C ASP A 71 -11.07 19.52 3.29
N THR A 72 -10.17 20.07 4.10
CA THR A 72 -8.76 19.70 4.11
C THR A 72 -8.52 18.45 4.94
N PHE A 73 -7.48 17.69 4.61
CA PHE A 73 -7.02 16.55 5.41
C PHE A 73 -5.50 16.57 5.54
N ASP A 74 -4.98 15.97 6.62
CA ASP A 74 -3.53 15.73 6.71
C ASP A 74 -3.15 14.53 5.84
N TRP A 75 -2.01 14.62 5.19
CA TRP A 75 -1.59 13.67 4.16
C TRP A 75 -0.16 13.21 4.42
N ALA A 76 0.31 12.22 3.66
CA ALA A 76 1.64 11.62 3.81
C ALA A 76 2.79 12.58 3.41
N ARG A 77 2.85 13.78 3.99
CA ARG A 77 3.96 14.74 3.87
C ARG A 77 5.08 14.49 4.87
N TYR A 78 5.00 13.41 5.62
CA TYR A 78 5.99 12.99 6.62
C TYR A 78 6.69 11.71 6.13
N ASN A 79 7.84 11.39 6.72
CA ASN A 79 8.67 10.23 6.39
C ASN A 79 8.92 9.29 7.59
N CYS A 80 8.01 9.29 8.55
CA CYS A 80 7.97 8.30 9.63
C CYS A 80 6.58 8.33 10.27
N TYR A 81 6.41 7.53 11.33
CA TYR A 81 5.24 7.59 12.18
C TYR A 81 5.14 8.97 12.86
N GLY A 82 4.19 9.77 12.40
CA GLY A 82 3.88 11.09 12.94
C GLY A 82 2.56 11.03 13.70
N GLY A 83 2.56 10.50 14.92
CA GLY A 83 1.40 10.64 15.80
C GLY A 83 1.12 12.13 16.09
N PRO A 84 -0.10 12.52 16.50
CA PRO A 84 -0.44 13.92 16.78
C PRO A 84 0.45 14.58 17.85
N ASP A 85 1.08 13.77 18.72
CA ASP A 85 2.02 14.21 19.77
C ASP A 85 3.50 13.97 19.41
N SER A 86 3.81 13.62 18.16
CA SER A 86 5.19 13.34 17.76
C SER A 86 6.02 14.63 17.69
N ASP A 87 7.02 14.75 18.57
CA ASP A 87 8.02 15.81 18.51
C ASP A 87 9.17 15.40 17.57
N PRO A 88 9.37 16.08 16.43
CA PRO A 88 10.47 15.78 15.51
C PRO A 88 11.84 15.82 16.18
N LEU A 89 12.05 16.70 17.18
CA LEU A 89 13.33 16.79 17.89
C LEU A 89 13.57 15.55 18.74
N ALA A 90 12.58 15.13 19.53
CA ALA A 90 12.65 13.92 20.34
C ALA A 90 12.86 12.65 19.49
N HIS A 91 12.13 12.53 18.37
CA HIS A 91 12.30 11.43 17.41
C HIS A 91 13.72 11.41 16.85
N ASN A 92 14.20 12.54 16.33
CA ASN A 92 15.52 12.65 15.71
C ASN A 92 16.65 12.42 16.72
N ALA A 93 16.48 12.84 17.97
CA ALA A 93 17.41 12.54 19.05
C ALA A 93 17.47 11.04 19.36
N ASN A 94 16.31 10.37 19.46
CA ASN A 94 16.25 8.91 19.66
C ASN A 94 16.92 8.15 18.51
N TRP A 95 16.58 8.53 17.27
CA TRP A 95 17.17 7.96 16.06
C TRP A 95 18.70 8.10 16.07
N THR A 96 19.19 9.31 16.34
CA THR A 96 20.63 9.60 16.37
C THR A 96 21.35 8.79 17.47
N SER A 97 20.74 8.59 18.63
CA SER A 97 21.32 7.77 19.71
C SER A 97 21.51 6.32 19.27
N ARG A 98 20.47 5.70 18.69
CA ARG A 98 20.51 4.30 18.23
C ARG A 98 21.55 4.09 17.13
N VAL A 99 21.64 5.02 16.17
CA VAL A 99 22.68 4.97 15.12
C VAL A 99 24.09 5.07 15.71
N ARG A 100 24.30 5.92 16.73
CA ARG A 100 25.60 6.07 17.40
C ARG A 100 26.00 4.87 18.25
N GLU A 101 25.03 4.21 18.87
CA GLU A 101 25.25 3.06 19.75
C GLU A 101 25.54 1.75 18.97
N GLY A 102 25.66 1.81 17.64
CA GLY A 102 26.03 0.67 16.82
C GLY A 102 24.91 -0.35 16.63
N GLY A 103 23.66 0.05 16.89
CA GLY A 103 22.51 -0.72 16.46
C GLY A 103 22.55 -0.80 14.93
N GLU A 104 22.83 -1.98 14.39
CA GLU A 104 22.60 -2.30 12.98
C GLU A 104 21.30 -1.65 12.52
N ARG A 105 21.30 -1.13 11.27
CA ARG A 105 20.14 -0.61 10.55
C ARG A 105 18.89 -1.33 11.03
N SER A 106 18.10 -0.60 11.80
CA SER A 106 17.24 -1.16 12.82
C SER A 106 16.23 -2.09 12.18
N PHE A 107 15.96 -3.23 12.80
CA PHE A 107 14.80 -4.11 12.55
C PHE A 107 13.44 -3.39 12.71
N ASN A 108 13.43 -2.05 12.74
CA ASN A 108 12.33 -1.20 13.08
C ASN A 108 12.08 -0.22 11.92
N PRO A 109 11.10 -0.49 11.03
CA PRO A 109 10.68 0.45 10.01
C PRO A 109 10.37 1.86 10.55
N TYR A 110 9.78 2.00 11.75
CA TYR A 110 9.41 3.31 12.30
C TYR A 110 10.58 4.25 12.58
N MET A 111 11.78 3.70 12.71
CA MET A 111 13.01 4.45 12.95
C MET A 111 13.98 4.37 11.76
N ALA A 112 13.49 4.07 10.56
CA ALA A 112 14.30 3.94 9.36
C ALA A 112 15.04 5.24 8.99
N GLY A 113 14.67 6.39 9.55
CA GLY A 113 15.37 7.65 9.35
C GLY A 113 14.95 8.76 10.32
N PRO A 114 15.63 9.92 10.24
CA PRO A 114 15.14 11.14 10.88
C PRO A 114 13.81 11.59 10.26
N MET A 115 12.94 12.17 11.09
CA MET A 115 11.67 12.77 10.71
C MET A 115 11.89 14.14 10.05
N PHE A 116 11.21 14.34 8.92
CA PHE A 116 11.09 15.59 8.18
C PHE A 116 9.66 15.77 7.67
N ILE A 117 9.28 17.04 7.51
CA ILE A 117 8.14 17.44 6.69
C ILE A 117 8.68 17.71 5.30
N VAL A 118 8.21 16.95 4.29
CA VAL A 118 8.73 17.05 2.92
C VAL A 118 7.99 18.07 2.06
N SER A 119 6.82 18.52 2.52
CA SER A 119 6.00 19.50 1.81
C SER A 119 5.09 20.27 2.78
N GLU A 120 4.95 21.56 2.55
CA GLU A 120 4.00 22.43 3.27
C GLU A 120 2.65 22.55 2.54
N ALA A 121 2.48 21.84 1.40
CA ALA A 121 1.23 21.89 0.65
C ALA A 121 0.06 21.36 1.47
N VAL A 122 -1.08 22.02 1.33
CA VAL A 122 -2.36 21.60 1.94
C VAL A 122 -3.15 20.84 0.87
N LEU A 123 -3.68 19.67 1.23
CA LEU A 123 -4.58 18.93 0.37
C LEU A 123 -6.02 19.06 0.88
N ASP A 124 -6.91 19.39 -0.05
CA ASP A 124 -8.35 19.19 0.06
C ASP A 124 -8.78 18.07 -0.91
N TYR A 125 -10.01 17.58 -0.80
CA TYR A 125 -10.49 16.51 -1.68
C TYR A 125 -10.65 16.95 -3.14
N ARG A 126 -10.76 18.26 -3.43
CA ARG A 126 -10.79 18.79 -4.81
C ARG A 126 -9.42 18.71 -5.46
N VAL A 127 -8.35 19.02 -4.74
CA VAL A 127 -6.97 18.80 -5.18
C VAL A 127 -6.72 17.31 -5.36
N LEU A 128 -7.13 16.46 -4.42
CA LEU A 128 -6.98 15.01 -4.53
C LEU A 128 -7.69 14.45 -5.79
N ALA A 129 -8.93 14.87 -6.04
CA ALA A 129 -9.66 14.52 -7.26
C ALA A 129 -8.95 14.98 -8.53
N SER A 130 -8.30 16.16 -8.50
CA SER A 130 -7.54 16.67 -9.64
C SER A 130 -6.29 15.84 -9.95
N ILE A 131 -5.62 15.30 -8.92
CA ILE A 131 -4.48 14.38 -9.05
C ILE A 131 -4.94 13.09 -9.75
N TYR A 132 -6.04 12.49 -9.29
CA TYR A 132 -6.60 11.28 -9.91
C TYR A 132 -6.95 11.51 -11.38
N ALA A 133 -7.61 12.65 -11.67
CA ALA A 133 -8.00 13.00 -13.03
C ALA A 133 -6.77 13.24 -13.93
N ALA A 134 -5.69 13.82 -13.41
CA ALA A 134 -4.44 14.03 -14.14
C ALA A 134 -3.77 12.69 -14.51
N PHE A 135 -3.71 11.72 -13.59
CA PHE A 135 -3.20 10.39 -13.92
C PHE A 135 -4.04 9.68 -14.98
N ARG A 136 -5.39 9.75 -14.89
CA ARG A 136 -6.26 9.18 -15.92
C ARG A 136 -6.02 9.82 -17.29
N ARG A 137 -6.00 11.16 -17.38
CA ARG A 137 -5.70 11.88 -18.63
C ARG A 137 -4.35 11.46 -19.22
N ALA A 138 -3.30 11.45 -18.40
CA ALA A 138 -1.96 11.12 -18.85
C ALA A 138 -1.84 9.67 -19.35
N ALA A 139 -2.58 8.73 -18.74
CA ALA A 139 -2.69 7.35 -19.21
C ALA A 139 -3.46 7.25 -20.54
N ASP A 140 -4.63 7.91 -20.63
CA ASP A 140 -5.48 7.92 -21.83
C ASP A 140 -4.72 8.47 -23.05
N GLU A 141 -3.98 9.58 -22.88
CA GLU A 141 -3.14 10.18 -23.92
C GLU A 141 -2.04 9.22 -24.44
N ARG A 142 -1.62 8.27 -23.61
CA ARG A 142 -0.61 7.25 -23.93
C ARG A 142 -1.20 5.90 -24.31
N GLY A 143 -2.53 5.77 -24.33
CA GLY A 143 -3.22 4.50 -24.60
C GLY A 143 -2.97 3.43 -23.53
N ILE A 144 -2.62 3.83 -22.31
CA ILE A 144 -2.34 2.92 -21.20
C ILE A 144 -3.65 2.60 -20.49
N ARG A 145 -3.97 1.30 -20.38
CA ARG A 145 -5.08 0.85 -19.54
C ARG A 145 -4.72 1.04 -18.07
N LEU A 146 -5.45 1.93 -17.39
CA LEU A 146 -5.20 2.30 -16.00
C LEU A 146 -6.35 1.82 -15.10
N THR A 147 -6.01 1.07 -14.05
CA THR A 147 -6.81 0.90 -12.84
C THR A 147 -6.23 1.82 -11.76
N LEU A 148 -7.05 2.67 -11.16
CA LEU A 148 -6.65 3.64 -10.15
C LEU A 148 -7.24 3.31 -8.78
N LEU A 149 -6.38 3.12 -7.79
CA LEU A 149 -6.72 2.77 -6.41
C LEU A 149 -6.24 3.87 -5.46
N GLU A 150 -6.91 4.01 -4.30
CA GLU A 150 -6.37 4.75 -3.16
C GLU A 150 -5.98 3.79 -2.05
N TYR A 151 -5.04 4.22 -1.22
CA TYR A 151 -4.47 3.43 -0.15
C TYR A 151 -5.17 3.65 1.19
N LEU A 152 -5.43 2.56 1.90
CA LEU A 152 -6.02 2.56 3.23
C LEU A 152 -5.15 1.76 4.22
N GLU A 153 -4.40 2.48 5.06
CA GLU A 153 -3.58 1.87 6.13
C GLU A 153 -4.41 1.47 7.35
N PRO A 154 -4.13 0.34 8.02
CA PRO A 154 -4.80 -0.01 9.26
C PRO A 154 -4.32 0.81 10.45
N GLY A 155 -3.08 1.28 10.43
CA GLY A 155 -2.46 2.05 11.50
C GLY A 155 -2.41 3.55 11.23
N PRO A 156 -2.03 4.37 12.22
CA PRO A 156 -1.90 5.81 12.07
C PRO A 156 -0.50 6.21 11.57
N GLU A 157 0.09 5.43 10.65
CA GLU A 157 1.42 5.72 10.10
C GLU A 157 1.40 7.01 9.25
N PHE A 158 2.57 7.62 9.00
CA PHE A 158 2.80 8.65 7.95
C PHE A 158 2.06 10.00 7.98
N CYS A 159 1.00 10.18 8.75
CA CYS A 159 0.27 11.44 8.90
C CYS A 159 -0.59 11.42 10.17
N ALA A 160 -1.06 12.59 10.61
CA ALA A 160 -1.96 12.67 11.75
C ALA A 160 -3.23 11.84 11.47
N SER A 161 -3.68 11.09 12.48
CA SER A 161 -4.86 10.23 12.36
C SER A 161 -5.88 10.57 13.44
N GLU A 162 -6.74 11.55 13.15
CA GLU A 162 -7.80 11.99 14.06
C GLU A 162 -8.84 10.88 14.26
N TRP A 163 -9.25 10.20 13.18
CA TRP A 163 -10.30 9.18 13.27
C TRP A 163 -9.85 8.02 14.17
N LYS A 164 -8.65 7.47 13.96
CA LYS A 164 -8.18 6.29 14.71
C LYS A 164 -7.72 6.63 16.13
N THR A 165 -7.09 7.79 16.34
CA THR A 165 -6.42 8.07 17.64
C THR A 165 -7.22 8.93 18.59
N LEU A 166 -8.13 9.77 18.08
CA LEU A 166 -8.88 10.73 18.90
C LEU A 166 -10.38 10.43 18.95
N ARG A 167 -11.00 10.10 17.81
CA ARG A 167 -12.46 9.93 17.74
C ARG A 167 -12.93 8.50 17.98
N HIS A 168 -12.27 7.55 17.33
CA HIS A 168 -12.59 6.13 17.41
C HIS A 168 -11.41 5.28 17.92
N PRO A 169 -10.78 5.63 19.06
CA PRO A 169 -9.73 4.79 19.64
C PRO A 169 -10.25 3.40 20.03
N GLU A 170 -11.56 3.21 20.18
CA GLU A 170 -12.20 1.90 20.38
C GLU A 170 -12.10 0.98 19.17
N ALA A 171 -12.07 1.54 17.97
CA ALA A 171 -11.86 0.81 16.73
C ALA A 171 -10.39 0.45 16.50
N ALA A 172 -9.49 1.27 17.04
CA ALA A 172 -8.06 1.27 16.77
C ALA A 172 -7.24 0.75 17.97
N ARG A 173 -7.78 -0.22 18.72
CA ARG A 173 -7.15 -0.73 19.96
C ARG A 173 -5.92 -1.61 19.73
N GLY A 174 -5.68 -1.99 18.49
CA GLY A 174 -4.59 -2.87 18.13
C GLY A 174 -3.22 -2.22 18.29
N SER A 175 -2.22 -3.09 18.47
CA SER A 175 -0.82 -2.71 18.37
C SER A 175 -0.01 -3.70 17.54
N ALA A 176 1.07 -3.21 16.93
CA ALA A 176 2.10 -4.02 16.30
C ALA A 176 3.46 -3.70 16.88
N ASP A 177 4.30 -4.72 17.00
CA ASP A 177 5.71 -4.55 17.34
C ASP A 177 6.54 -4.52 16.05
N ALA A 178 7.14 -3.37 15.75
CA ALA A 178 8.14 -3.24 14.69
C ALA A 178 9.53 -3.17 15.32
N GLY A 179 10.15 -4.33 15.57
CA GLY A 179 11.53 -4.37 16.02
C GLY A 179 11.77 -3.62 17.35
N GLY A 180 10.87 -3.79 18.31
CA GLY A 180 10.95 -3.24 19.66
C GLY A 180 10.26 -1.88 19.83
N THR A 181 9.44 -1.45 18.86
CA THR A 181 8.58 -0.26 19.00
C THR A 181 7.13 -0.65 18.78
N ILE A 182 6.34 -0.46 19.83
CA ILE A 182 4.91 -0.76 19.82
C ILE A 182 4.16 0.40 19.17
N ALA A 183 3.74 0.22 17.92
CA ALA A 183 2.77 1.10 17.31
C ALA A 183 1.38 0.75 17.81
N ARG A 184 0.60 1.76 18.19
CA ARG A 184 -0.78 1.64 18.64
C ARG A 184 -1.69 2.26 17.57
N GLY A 185 -3.00 2.03 17.66
CA GLY A 185 -3.93 2.64 16.73
C GLY A 185 -4.24 1.76 15.51
N LEU A 186 -3.97 0.46 15.58
CA LEU A 186 -4.34 -0.46 14.50
C LEU A 186 -5.83 -0.79 14.58
N ILE A 187 -6.50 -0.64 13.45
CA ILE A 187 -7.92 -0.99 13.29
C ILE A 187 -8.15 -2.48 13.55
N ASP A 188 -9.07 -2.79 14.48
CA ASP A 188 -9.67 -4.11 14.65
C ASP A 188 -11.05 -4.13 13.98
N VAL A 189 -11.18 -4.82 12.85
CA VAL A 189 -12.46 -4.90 12.12
C VAL A 189 -13.54 -5.66 12.88
N CYS A 190 -13.15 -6.45 13.89
CA CYS A 190 -14.07 -7.20 14.75
C CYS A 190 -14.63 -6.36 15.92
N SER A 191 -14.25 -5.09 16.02
CA SER A 191 -14.74 -4.17 17.06
C SER A 191 -16.07 -3.49 16.69
N SER A 192 -16.60 -2.70 17.62
CA SER A 192 -17.75 -1.82 17.43
C SER A 192 -17.40 -0.38 17.79
N LEU A 193 -18.00 0.57 17.08
CA LEU A 193 -17.83 2.00 17.26
C LEU A 193 -18.76 2.55 18.33
N ASP A 194 -18.26 3.54 19.05
CA ASP A 194 -19.10 4.42 19.85
C ASP A 194 -19.86 5.41 18.95
N ALA A 195 -20.94 5.98 19.49
CA ALA A 195 -21.71 6.97 18.73
C ALA A 195 -20.87 8.22 18.41
N ASP A 196 -20.89 8.66 17.16
CA ASP A 196 -20.28 9.91 16.71
C ASP A 196 -21.31 10.74 15.94
N PRO A 197 -21.70 11.93 16.41
CA PRO A 197 -22.68 12.77 15.72
C PRO A 197 -22.14 13.45 14.45
N ARG A 198 -20.85 13.30 14.11
CA ARG A 198 -20.26 13.91 12.92
C ARG A 198 -20.82 13.32 11.64
N HIS A 199 -20.98 14.17 10.63
CA HIS A 199 -21.39 13.76 9.30
C HIS A 199 -20.27 12.99 8.60
N TYR A 200 -20.57 11.80 8.08
CA TYR A 200 -19.69 11.00 7.21
C TYR A 200 -20.39 10.69 5.88
N ALA A 201 -19.62 10.43 4.83
CA ALA A 201 -20.17 10.13 3.49
C ALA A 201 -21.15 8.95 3.50
N SER A 202 -20.91 7.93 4.33
CA SER A 202 -21.81 6.78 4.49
C SER A 202 -22.73 6.85 5.71
N PHE A 203 -22.53 7.82 6.61
CA PHE A 203 -23.34 8.06 7.81
C PHE A 203 -23.64 9.57 7.94
N PRO A 204 -24.56 10.11 7.11
CA PRO A 204 -24.80 11.55 7.04
C PRO A 204 -25.40 12.14 8.34
N ASP A 205 -26.04 11.32 9.15
CA ASP A 205 -26.63 11.71 10.44
C ASP A 205 -25.74 11.32 11.65
N GLY A 206 -24.51 10.87 11.40
CA GLY A 206 -23.62 10.34 12.42
C GLY A 206 -23.62 8.81 12.52
N ILE A 207 -22.60 8.29 13.18
CA ILE A 207 -22.40 6.87 13.47
C ILE A 207 -23.24 6.53 14.71
N PRO A 208 -24.18 5.57 14.63
CA PRO A 208 -24.91 5.08 15.80
C PRO A 208 -24.02 4.28 16.76
N GLN A 209 -24.37 4.28 18.06
CA GLN A 209 -23.71 3.45 19.06
C GLN A 209 -23.74 1.96 18.68
N GLY A 210 -22.60 1.29 18.79
CA GLY A 210 -22.49 -0.15 18.55
C GLY A 210 -22.42 -0.52 17.07
N THR A 211 -22.26 0.45 16.16
CA THR A 211 -22.03 0.18 14.74
C THR A 211 -20.79 -0.70 14.59
N ALA A 212 -20.88 -1.78 13.82
CA ALA A 212 -19.72 -2.64 13.59
C ALA A 212 -18.63 -1.86 12.83
N THR A 213 -17.39 -1.92 13.31
CA THR A 213 -16.26 -1.21 12.69
C THR A 213 -16.09 -1.60 11.23
N MET A 214 -16.26 -2.89 10.91
CA MET A 214 -16.23 -3.38 9.52
C MET A 214 -17.30 -2.75 8.62
N ASP A 215 -18.53 -2.54 9.10
CA ASP A 215 -19.63 -1.96 8.31
C ASP A 215 -19.33 -0.49 7.99
N PHE A 216 -18.84 0.26 8.98
CA PHE A 216 -18.40 1.64 8.77
C PHE A 216 -17.29 1.71 7.70
N ILE A 217 -16.19 0.96 7.88
CA ILE A 217 -15.04 1.03 6.97
C ILE A 217 -15.43 0.64 5.56
N ALA A 218 -16.22 -0.42 5.38
CA ALA A 218 -16.63 -0.88 4.06
C ALA A 218 -17.50 0.15 3.33
N ARG A 219 -18.53 0.68 4.00
CA ARG A 219 -19.42 1.68 3.43
C ARG A 219 -18.71 3.00 3.15
N GLN A 220 -17.88 3.43 4.09
CA GLN A 220 -17.16 4.70 4.01
C GLN A 220 -16.13 4.68 2.88
N SER A 221 -15.37 3.59 2.76
CA SER A 221 -14.40 3.41 1.67
C SER A 221 -15.10 3.29 0.32
N ALA A 222 -16.21 2.55 0.22
CA ALA A 222 -16.98 2.45 -1.02
C ALA A 222 -17.58 3.80 -1.43
N ALA A 223 -18.04 4.61 -0.48
CA ALA A 223 -18.53 5.96 -0.75
C ALA A 223 -17.41 6.86 -1.29
N PHE A 224 -16.24 6.87 -0.63
CA PHE A 224 -15.07 7.63 -1.08
C PHE A 224 -14.62 7.23 -2.50
N VAL A 225 -14.46 5.92 -2.75
CA VAL A 225 -14.03 5.39 -4.05
C VAL A 225 -15.01 5.77 -5.16
N ARG A 226 -16.32 5.63 -4.90
CA ARG A 226 -17.35 6.03 -5.87
C ARG A 226 -17.32 7.52 -6.14
N ASP A 227 -17.29 8.33 -5.09
CA ASP A 227 -17.44 9.78 -5.18
C ASP A 227 -16.24 10.44 -5.87
N LEU A 228 -15.02 9.91 -5.69
CA LEU A 228 -13.80 10.39 -6.34
C LEU A 228 -13.45 9.67 -7.66
N GLY A 229 -14.31 8.78 -8.15
CA GLY A 229 -14.14 8.13 -9.45
C GLY A 229 -12.96 7.14 -9.52
N LEU A 230 -12.65 6.49 -8.40
CA LEU A 230 -11.63 5.45 -8.30
C LEU A 230 -12.19 4.08 -8.72
N ASP A 231 -11.31 3.20 -9.16
CA ASP A 231 -11.65 1.84 -9.59
C ASP A 231 -11.72 0.86 -8.41
N GLY A 232 -11.14 1.23 -7.26
CA GLY A 232 -11.11 0.38 -6.08
C GLY A 232 -10.26 0.94 -4.94
N ILE A 233 -9.90 0.06 -4.01
CA ILE A 233 -9.06 0.35 -2.84
C ILE A 233 -7.90 -0.65 -2.76
N GLN A 234 -6.75 -0.17 -2.31
CA GLN A 234 -5.63 -0.98 -1.84
C GLN A 234 -5.60 -0.93 -0.31
N LEU A 235 -5.92 -2.05 0.32
CA LEU A 235 -5.78 -2.21 1.76
C LEU A 235 -4.31 -2.45 2.10
N GLY A 236 -3.81 -1.68 3.08
CA GLY A 236 -2.43 -1.77 3.56
C GLY A 236 -2.11 -3.05 4.31
N ASN A 237 -0.86 -3.14 4.75
CA ASN A 237 -0.27 -4.34 5.34
C ASN A 237 -1.20 -4.96 6.38
N GLN A 238 -1.71 -6.15 6.09
CA GLN A 238 -2.57 -6.90 7.00
C GLN A 238 -3.80 -6.15 7.49
N PHE A 239 -4.39 -5.31 6.64
CA PHE A 239 -5.50 -4.45 7.04
C PHE A 239 -6.63 -5.25 7.73
N GLY A 240 -7.02 -4.77 8.91
CA GLY A 240 -8.07 -5.36 9.75
C GLY A 240 -7.63 -6.52 10.63
N LEU A 241 -6.37 -6.96 10.54
CA LEU A 241 -5.80 -7.97 11.41
C LEU A 241 -5.03 -7.28 12.55
N LEU A 242 -5.03 -7.87 13.74
CA LEU A 242 -4.31 -7.32 14.90
C LEU A 242 -2.98 -8.05 15.13
N GLY A 243 -1.97 -7.34 15.66
CA GLY A 243 -0.66 -7.91 15.92
C GLY A 243 0.17 -8.08 14.65
N LEU A 244 0.22 -7.04 13.80
CA LEU A 244 0.89 -7.10 12.50
C LEU A 244 2.32 -7.59 12.62
N TRP A 245 2.79 -8.23 11.55
CA TRP A 245 4.15 -8.71 11.29
C TRP A 245 4.61 -9.89 12.12
N ASP A 246 4.10 -10.06 13.34
CA ASP A 246 4.45 -11.18 14.20
C ASP A 246 3.22 -12.03 14.57
N PRO A 247 3.12 -13.28 14.07
CA PRO A 247 2.05 -14.21 14.43
C PRO A 247 1.87 -14.41 15.94
N ARG A 248 2.93 -14.22 16.73
CA ARG A 248 2.88 -14.35 18.20
C ARG A 248 2.19 -13.17 18.88
N SER A 249 2.08 -12.05 18.18
CA SER A 249 1.38 -10.85 18.64
C SER A 249 -0.09 -10.87 18.22
N ALA A 250 -0.51 -11.84 17.40
CA ALA A 250 -1.88 -11.99 16.98
C ALA A 250 -2.79 -12.39 18.16
N PRO A 251 -4.00 -11.84 18.26
CA PRO A 251 -4.99 -12.32 19.23
C PRO A 251 -5.39 -13.77 18.91
N GLU A 252 -5.91 -14.48 19.92
CA GLU A 252 -6.37 -15.86 19.75
C GLU A 252 -7.40 -15.96 18.59
N PRO A 253 -7.23 -16.90 17.65
CA PRO A 253 -8.09 -17.06 16.48
C PRO A 253 -9.39 -17.81 16.85
N THR A 254 -10.18 -17.24 17.77
CA THR A 254 -11.44 -17.86 18.22
C THR A 254 -12.43 -17.99 17.05
N PRO A 255 -13.43 -18.89 17.13
CA PRO A 255 -14.47 -19.01 16.11
C PRO A 255 -15.17 -17.67 15.80
N GLU A 256 -15.41 -16.85 16.82
CA GLU A 256 -16.02 -15.53 16.68
C GLU A 256 -15.10 -14.57 15.92
N ARG A 257 -13.81 -14.56 16.23
CA ARG A 257 -12.83 -13.72 15.54
C ARG A 257 -12.68 -14.12 14.07
N ARG A 258 -12.63 -15.43 13.80
CA ARG A 258 -12.62 -15.99 12.44
C ARG A 258 -13.86 -15.58 11.65
N ALA A 259 -15.04 -15.67 12.27
CA ALA A 259 -16.28 -15.22 11.64
C ALA A 259 -16.27 -13.71 11.37
N GLY A 260 -15.74 -12.90 12.30
CA GLY A 260 -15.62 -11.45 12.13
C GLY A 260 -14.68 -11.04 11.00
N VAL A 261 -13.50 -11.66 10.90
CA VAL A 261 -12.55 -11.40 9.79
C VAL A 261 -13.17 -11.79 8.44
N ALA A 262 -13.79 -12.96 8.34
CA ALA A 262 -14.49 -13.37 7.13
C ALA A 262 -15.64 -12.41 6.77
N ALA A 263 -16.42 -11.98 7.76
CA ALA A 263 -17.52 -11.04 7.57
C ALA A 263 -17.02 -9.67 7.08
N PHE A 264 -15.86 -9.20 7.55
CA PHE A 264 -15.28 -7.96 7.05
C PHE A 264 -15.04 -8.00 5.53
N PHE A 265 -14.35 -9.02 5.03
CA PHE A 265 -14.07 -9.13 3.59
C PHE A 265 -15.34 -9.36 2.76
N ALA A 266 -16.32 -10.11 3.28
CA ALA A 266 -17.62 -10.26 2.63
C ALA A 266 -18.38 -8.92 2.56
N THR A 267 -18.36 -8.12 3.63
CA THR A 267 -19.00 -6.80 3.71
C THR A 267 -18.32 -5.80 2.77
N MET A 268 -16.98 -5.83 2.69
CA MET A 268 -16.22 -5.06 1.69
C MET A 268 -16.67 -5.42 0.28
N ARG A 269 -16.72 -6.71 -0.08
CA ARG A 269 -17.17 -7.17 -1.41
C ARG A 269 -18.60 -6.75 -1.71
N GLU A 270 -19.51 -6.85 -0.75
CA GLU A 270 -20.90 -6.42 -0.90
C GLU A 270 -20.98 -4.93 -1.29
N HIS A 271 -20.25 -4.06 -0.59
CA HIS A 271 -20.33 -2.61 -0.82
C HIS A 271 -19.51 -2.13 -2.03
N PHE A 272 -18.44 -2.83 -2.39
CA PHE A 272 -17.63 -2.48 -3.57
C PHE A 272 -18.22 -3.05 -4.86
N GLY A 273 -18.91 -4.18 -4.81
CA GLY A 273 -19.43 -4.87 -5.99
C GLY A 273 -18.30 -5.26 -6.93
N GLU A 274 -18.36 -4.75 -8.17
CA GLU A 274 -17.35 -4.98 -9.22
C GLU A 274 -16.07 -4.14 -9.04
N ARG A 275 -16.06 -3.18 -8.10
CA ARG A 275 -14.87 -2.37 -7.81
C ARG A 275 -13.80 -3.21 -7.13
N LYS A 276 -12.56 -2.81 -7.37
CA LYS A 276 -11.39 -3.58 -6.98
C LYS A 276 -11.09 -3.49 -5.48
N ILE A 277 -10.79 -4.63 -4.89
CA ILE A 277 -10.27 -4.73 -3.52
C ILE A 277 -8.95 -5.48 -3.61
N TYR A 278 -7.85 -4.74 -3.47
CA TYR A 278 -6.53 -5.30 -3.30
C TYR A 278 -6.14 -5.28 -1.83
N TRP A 279 -5.32 -6.24 -1.43
CA TRP A 279 -4.84 -6.35 -0.06
C TRP A 279 -3.35 -6.63 -0.05
N GLN A 280 -2.63 -5.91 0.79
CA GLN A 280 -1.22 -6.13 1.01
C GLN A 280 -1.02 -7.12 2.16
N ASP A 281 -0.22 -8.15 1.90
CA ASP A 281 -0.15 -9.31 2.77
C ASP A 281 0.65 -9.15 4.06
N SER A 282 0.76 -10.23 4.82
CA SER A 282 1.45 -10.27 6.11
C SER A 282 2.92 -10.59 6.07
N PHE A 283 3.50 -10.81 4.89
CA PHE A 283 4.83 -11.41 4.73
C PHE A 283 4.92 -12.89 5.15
N TRP A 284 3.83 -13.51 5.62
CA TRP A 284 3.79 -14.90 6.07
C TRP A 284 3.03 -15.82 5.11
N PRO A 285 3.42 -17.11 5.06
CA PRO A 285 2.64 -18.15 4.41
C PRO A 285 1.16 -18.12 4.78
N ALA A 286 0.30 -18.41 3.81
CA ALA A 286 -1.14 -18.33 4.03
C ALA A 286 -1.66 -19.26 5.13
N ASP A 287 -0.99 -20.39 5.38
CA ASP A 287 -1.34 -21.29 6.48
C ASP A 287 -0.99 -20.68 7.85
N VAL A 288 0.06 -19.85 7.92
CA VAL A 288 0.36 -19.06 9.10
C VAL A 288 -0.68 -17.96 9.26
N GLU A 289 -1.06 -17.29 8.17
CA GLU A 289 -2.07 -16.23 8.23
C GLU A 289 -3.44 -16.73 8.69
N ASP A 290 -3.85 -17.90 8.22
CA ASP A 290 -5.09 -18.55 8.64
C ASP A 290 -5.05 -18.94 10.13
N ARG A 291 -3.91 -19.48 10.60
CA ARG A 291 -3.78 -19.87 12.00
C ARG A 291 -3.66 -18.67 12.95
N ALA A 292 -2.92 -17.64 12.58
CA ALA A 292 -2.65 -16.51 13.47
C ALA A 292 -3.76 -15.45 13.43
N TRP A 293 -4.24 -15.11 12.23
CA TRP A 293 -5.15 -13.99 12.04
C TRP A 293 -6.51 -14.38 11.45
N ALA A 294 -6.76 -15.68 11.27
CA ALA A 294 -7.97 -16.19 10.64
C ALA A 294 -8.22 -15.68 9.21
N MET A 295 -7.16 -15.26 8.52
CA MET A 295 -7.20 -14.93 7.10
C MET A 295 -7.18 -16.22 6.28
N GLY A 296 -8.35 -16.84 6.15
CA GLY A 296 -8.52 -18.11 5.44
C GLY A 296 -8.87 -17.95 3.96
N GLU A 297 -8.95 -19.08 3.24
CA GLU A 297 -9.23 -19.15 1.81
C GLU A 297 -10.51 -18.39 1.40
N HIS A 298 -11.56 -18.43 2.22
CA HIS A 298 -12.80 -17.70 1.98
C HIS A 298 -12.58 -16.17 1.98
N SER A 299 -11.77 -15.65 2.90
CA SER A 299 -11.46 -14.22 2.97
C SER A 299 -10.64 -13.78 1.75
N TYR A 300 -9.65 -14.59 1.33
CA TYR A 300 -8.90 -14.31 0.11
C TYR A 300 -9.77 -14.34 -1.15
N SER A 301 -10.75 -15.24 -1.25
CA SER A 301 -11.64 -15.30 -2.41
C SER A 301 -12.54 -14.07 -2.58
N MET A 302 -12.60 -13.18 -1.57
CA MET A 302 -13.33 -11.91 -1.66
C MET A 302 -12.49 -10.79 -2.26
N LEU A 303 -11.19 -11.00 -2.49
CA LEU A 303 -10.26 -10.01 -3.01
C LEU A 303 -10.10 -10.13 -4.52
N ASP A 304 -9.79 -9.02 -5.19
CA ASP A 304 -9.38 -9.04 -6.60
C ASP A 304 -7.89 -9.31 -6.75
N GLY A 305 -7.08 -8.92 -5.76
CA GLY A 305 -5.65 -9.23 -5.79
C GLY A 305 -4.92 -9.04 -4.48
N ILE A 306 -3.74 -9.65 -4.42
CA ILE A 306 -2.87 -9.69 -3.26
C ILE A 306 -1.49 -9.17 -3.68
N ILE A 307 -0.98 -8.21 -2.92
CA ILE A 307 0.41 -7.77 -3.02
C ILE A 307 1.24 -8.60 -2.04
N CYS A 308 2.01 -9.54 -2.58
CA CYS A 308 2.94 -10.37 -1.83
C CYS A 308 4.21 -9.58 -1.52
N SER A 309 4.34 -9.18 -0.27
CA SER A 309 5.33 -8.19 0.12
C SER A 309 6.69 -8.83 0.44
N THR A 310 7.75 -8.12 0.09
CA THR A 310 9.16 -8.56 0.18
C THR A 310 10.03 -7.53 0.90
N PHE A 311 9.43 -6.57 1.59
CA PHE A 311 10.12 -5.39 2.11
C PHE A 311 11.26 -5.73 3.06
N ALA A 312 12.43 -5.13 2.78
CA ALA A 312 13.67 -5.49 3.47
C ALA A 312 13.68 -5.16 4.98
N VAL A 313 12.81 -4.24 5.41
CA VAL A 313 12.70 -3.77 6.80
C VAL A 313 11.89 -4.69 7.70
N LEU A 314 11.06 -5.58 7.15
CA LEU A 314 10.09 -6.38 7.90
C LEU A 314 10.22 -7.87 7.63
N VAL A 315 10.59 -8.27 6.42
CA VAL A 315 10.51 -9.67 6.01
C VAL A 315 11.81 -10.42 6.30
N GLU A 316 11.69 -11.48 7.10
CA GLU A 316 12.73 -12.50 7.12
C GLU A 316 12.78 -13.19 5.76
N ARG A 317 13.94 -13.15 5.07
CA ARG A 317 14.10 -13.71 3.71
C ARG A 317 13.63 -15.15 3.58
N MET A 318 13.69 -15.94 4.65
CA MET A 318 13.20 -17.31 4.69
C MET A 318 11.69 -17.45 4.49
N ASN A 319 10.91 -16.40 4.77
CA ASN A 319 9.45 -16.40 4.61
C ASN A 319 9.00 -15.97 3.20
N VAL A 320 9.82 -15.25 2.44
CA VAL A 320 9.43 -14.70 1.11
C VAL A 320 8.93 -15.79 0.16
N ARG A 321 9.70 -16.88 -0.02
CA ARG A 321 9.32 -17.97 -0.94
C ARG A 321 8.10 -18.75 -0.45
N PRO A 322 8.05 -19.24 0.81
CA PRO A 322 6.86 -19.89 1.34
C PRO A 322 5.61 -19.02 1.27
N ASN A 323 5.74 -17.71 1.54
CA ASN A 323 4.65 -16.77 1.44
C ASN A 323 4.10 -16.70 0.01
N LEU A 324 4.96 -16.37 -0.97
CA LEU A 324 4.55 -16.23 -2.36
C LEU A 324 3.90 -17.51 -2.90
N ARG A 325 4.49 -18.68 -2.61
CA ARG A 325 3.91 -19.98 -3.01
C ARG A 325 2.53 -20.21 -2.40
N GLY A 326 2.35 -19.92 -1.12
CA GLY A 326 1.06 -20.08 -0.44
C GLY A 326 -0.04 -19.22 -1.07
N LYS A 327 0.29 -17.98 -1.47
CA LYS A 327 -0.67 -17.07 -2.13
C LYS A 327 -0.97 -17.50 -3.57
N LEU A 328 0.04 -17.94 -4.33
CA LEU A 328 -0.15 -18.53 -5.67
C LEU A 328 -1.05 -19.76 -5.62
N ASP A 329 -0.88 -20.62 -4.61
CA ASP A 329 -1.72 -21.81 -4.43
C ASP A 329 -3.16 -21.46 -4.09
N ILE A 330 -3.41 -20.40 -3.31
CA ILE A 330 -4.76 -19.89 -3.07
C ILE A 330 -5.36 -19.35 -4.36
N ALA A 331 -4.64 -18.51 -5.10
CA ALA A 331 -5.12 -17.95 -6.36
C ALA A 331 -5.56 -19.03 -7.36
N ARG A 332 -4.80 -20.15 -7.44
CA ARG A 332 -5.15 -21.32 -8.27
C ARG A 332 -6.43 -22.02 -7.82
N ARG A 333 -6.68 -22.11 -6.52
CA ARG A 333 -7.84 -22.83 -5.96
C ARG A 333 -9.10 -21.97 -5.95
N ALA A 334 -9.00 -20.74 -5.45
CA ALA A 334 -10.12 -19.81 -5.36
C ALA A 334 -10.56 -19.31 -6.75
N GLY A 335 -9.59 -19.11 -7.66
CA GLY A 335 -9.83 -18.47 -8.95
C GLY A 335 -10.12 -16.98 -8.81
N GLY A 336 -9.71 -16.19 -9.79
CA GLY A 336 -10.06 -14.75 -9.85
C GLY A 336 -9.31 -13.83 -8.88
N VAL A 337 -8.35 -14.36 -8.10
CA VAL A 337 -7.46 -13.56 -7.25
C VAL A 337 -6.12 -13.39 -7.94
N GLU A 338 -5.72 -12.15 -8.19
CA GLU A 338 -4.45 -11.80 -8.82
C GLU A 338 -3.32 -11.75 -7.80
N ILE A 339 -2.12 -12.22 -8.16
CA ILE A 339 -0.94 -12.17 -7.29
C ILE A 339 0.13 -11.25 -7.88
N ALA A 340 0.51 -10.21 -7.14
CA ALA A 340 1.65 -9.37 -7.50
C ALA A 340 2.81 -9.58 -6.52
N MET A 341 4.02 -9.78 -7.03
CA MET A 341 5.22 -9.81 -6.20
C MET A 341 5.74 -8.38 -6.04
N ALA A 342 5.94 -7.94 -4.80
CA ALA A 342 6.62 -6.67 -4.53
C ALA A 342 8.11 -6.79 -4.87
N MET A 343 8.62 -5.77 -5.57
CA MET A 343 10.03 -5.55 -5.85
C MET A 343 10.39 -4.21 -5.23
N ASP A 344 11.06 -4.29 -4.10
CA ASP A 344 11.47 -3.13 -3.33
C ASP A 344 12.68 -2.45 -3.98
N PHE A 345 12.73 -1.12 -3.95
CA PHE A 345 13.81 -0.30 -4.54
C PHE A 345 14.17 0.85 -3.61
N VAL A 346 13.13 1.55 -3.20
CA VAL A 346 13.04 2.73 -2.37
C VAL A 346 11.71 2.66 -1.64
N ASP A 347 11.55 3.47 -0.60
CA ASP A 347 10.29 3.57 0.13
C ASP A 347 9.85 5.03 0.24
N PRO A 348 8.58 5.34 -0.05
CA PRO A 348 8.09 6.70 -0.02
C PRO A 348 7.87 7.19 1.41
N TRP A 349 7.92 6.31 2.40
CA TRP A 349 7.77 6.67 3.80
C TRP A 349 9.04 6.44 4.61
N TYR A 350 9.86 5.46 4.24
CA TYR A 350 11.05 5.12 5.00
C TYR A 350 12.34 5.52 4.27
N TRP A 351 13.33 5.96 5.06
CA TRP A 351 14.65 6.31 4.53
C TRP A 351 15.47 5.05 4.23
N TYR A 352 15.24 4.42 3.09
CA TYR A 352 16.15 3.42 2.56
C TYR A 352 16.11 3.34 1.03
N ARG A 353 17.22 2.90 0.45
CA ARG A 353 17.34 2.59 -0.98
C ARG A 353 17.96 1.22 -1.10
N ILE A 354 17.18 0.15 -1.13
CA ILE A 354 17.74 -1.19 -0.95
C ILE A 354 18.80 -1.54 -2.01
N HIS A 355 18.68 -0.98 -3.22
CA HIS A 355 19.63 -1.20 -4.30
C HIS A 355 21.04 -0.67 -3.98
N LEU A 356 21.16 0.28 -3.05
CA LEU A 356 22.41 0.81 -2.51
C LEU A 356 22.69 0.30 -1.09
N ASP A 357 21.67 0.33 -0.24
CA ASP A 357 21.77 0.11 1.18
C ASP A 357 21.82 -1.40 1.52
N ASP A 358 20.93 -2.23 0.97
CA ASP A 358 20.97 -3.69 1.15
C ASP A 358 20.97 -4.40 -0.21
N ARG A 359 22.09 -4.26 -0.92
CA ARG A 359 22.27 -4.87 -2.24
C ARG A 359 22.07 -6.39 -2.21
N ARG A 360 22.32 -7.05 -1.07
CA ARG A 360 22.07 -8.50 -0.92
C ARG A 360 20.58 -8.79 -0.95
N HIS A 361 19.74 -7.98 -0.31
CA HIS A 361 18.29 -8.13 -0.37
C HIS A 361 17.76 -7.80 -1.77
N PHE A 362 18.28 -6.74 -2.41
CA PHE A 362 17.91 -6.38 -3.77
C PHE A 362 18.18 -7.53 -4.76
N LEU A 363 19.37 -8.15 -4.71
CA LEU A 363 19.70 -9.33 -5.53
C LEU A 363 18.89 -10.58 -5.15
N PHE A 364 18.57 -10.76 -3.87
CA PHE A 364 17.73 -11.85 -3.42
C PHE A 364 16.32 -11.77 -4.02
N GLN A 365 15.72 -10.58 -4.11
CA GLN A 365 14.43 -10.40 -4.78
C GLN A 365 14.50 -10.74 -6.27
N HIS A 366 15.60 -10.41 -6.96
CA HIS A 366 15.81 -10.83 -8.36
C HIS A 366 15.86 -12.36 -8.50
N GLU A 367 16.51 -13.05 -7.56
CA GLU A 367 16.57 -14.51 -7.51
C GLU A 367 15.17 -15.11 -7.31
N VAL A 368 14.41 -14.61 -6.32
CA VAL A 368 13.04 -15.05 -6.06
C VAL A 368 12.14 -14.78 -7.27
N TYR A 369 12.24 -13.61 -7.89
CA TYR A 369 11.45 -13.29 -9.07
C TYR A 369 11.81 -14.21 -10.24
N SER A 370 13.09 -14.51 -10.45
CA SER A 370 13.51 -15.44 -11.52
C SER A 370 12.94 -16.84 -11.32
N GLU A 371 12.70 -17.25 -10.06
CA GLU A 371 12.16 -18.55 -9.70
C GLU A 371 10.62 -18.61 -9.76
N LEU A 372 9.94 -17.63 -9.18
CA LEU A 372 8.48 -17.66 -8.92
C LEU A 372 7.72 -16.51 -9.61
N GLY A 373 8.41 -15.46 -10.04
CA GLY A 373 7.83 -14.27 -10.66
C GLY A 373 6.99 -14.56 -11.92
N PRO A 374 7.40 -15.47 -12.82
CA PRO A 374 6.57 -15.84 -13.98
C PRO A 374 5.23 -16.50 -13.64
N GLU A 375 5.04 -16.97 -12.41
CA GLU A 375 3.76 -17.49 -11.93
C GLU A 375 2.83 -16.39 -11.40
N CYS A 376 3.36 -15.18 -11.17
CA CYS A 376 2.62 -14.02 -10.67
C CYS A 376 1.94 -13.26 -11.82
N ASP A 377 0.85 -12.57 -11.51
CA ASP A 377 0.17 -11.65 -12.44
C ASP A 377 0.88 -10.30 -12.56
N GLY A 378 1.66 -9.90 -11.55
CA GLY A 378 2.33 -8.61 -11.60
C GLY A 378 3.48 -8.35 -10.65
N VAL A 379 4.11 -7.19 -10.89
CA VAL A 379 5.21 -6.64 -10.09
C VAL A 379 4.68 -5.37 -9.48
N MET A 380 4.79 -5.28 -8.17
CA MET A 380 4.56 -4.05 -7.43
C MET A 380 5.88 -3.38 -7.10
N PHE A 381 5.91 -2.06 -7.16
CA PHE A 381 7.02 -1.27 -6.64
C PHE A 381 6.55 0.12 -6.21
N PHE A 382 7.25 0.71 -5.25
CA PHE A 382 7.07 2.13 -4.94
C PHE A 382 7.73 3.00 -6.02
N ALA A 383 6.94 3.85 -6.65
CA ALA A 383 7.35 4.68 -7.76
C ALA A 383 7.96 6.03 -7.34
N ASN A 384 8.09 6.29 -6.04
CA ASN A 384 8.87 7.42 -5.56
C ASN A 384 9.55 7.12 -4.23
N ASP A 385 10.69 7.79 -4.01
CA ASP A 385 11.38 7.78 -2.73
C ASP A 385 10.68 8.69 -1.71
N THR A 386 11.22 8.71 -0.49
CA THR A 386 10.75 9.54 0.62
C THR A 386 10.57 11.02 0.30
N PHE A 387 11.26 11.55 -0.72
CA PHE A 387 11.22 12.95 -1.13
C PHE A 387 10.39 13.21 -2.38
N GLY A 388 9.74 12.19 -2.95
CA GLY A 388 8.97 12.33 -4.18
C GLY A 388 9.81 12.24 -5.46
N HIS A 389 11.07 11.84 -5.38
CA HIS A 389 11.85 11.54 -6.59
C HIS A 389 11.48 10.16 -7.12
N PHE A 390 11.41 10.02 -8.44
CA PHE A 390 11.22 8.72 -9.06
C PHE A 390 12.43 7.81 -8.83
N ILE A 391 12.20 6.49 -8.91
CA ILE A 391 13.29 5.51 -8.83
C ILE A 391 14.32 5.81 -9.93
N PRO A 392 15.63 5.84 -9.63
CA PRO A 392 16.66 6.04 -10.64
C PRO A 392 16.59 4.98 -11.76
N ARG A 393 16.88 5.38 -13.01
CA ARG A 393 16.76 4.47 -14.17
C ARG A 393 17.65 3.23 -14.07
N ALA A 394 18.86 3.34 -13.53
CA ALA A 394 19.80 2.22 -13.45
C ALA A 394 19.25 0.99 -12.67
N PRO A 395 18.83 1.09 -11.40
CA PRO A 395 18.23 -0.05 -10.70
C PRO A 395 16.91 -0.50 -11.32
N LEU A 396 16.13 0.42 -11.88
CA LEU A 396 14.87 0.12 -12.56
C LEU A 396 15.11 -0.77 -13.81
N ASN A 397 16.09 -0.42 -14.63
CA ASN A 397 16.50 -1.18 -15.83
C ASN A 397 17.13 -2.51 -15.47
N GLU A 398 17.92 -2.57 -14.40
CA GLU A 398 18.49 -3.82 -13.89
C GLU A 398 17.39 -4.82 -13.52
N THR A 399 16.40 -4.38 -12.74
CA THR A 399 15.26 -5.23 -12.38
C THR A 399 14.43 -5.59 -13.60
N LEU A 400 14.18 -4.64 -14.51
CA LEU A 400 13.41 -4.92 -15.73
C LEU A 400 14.11 -5.96 -16.60
N ALA A 401 15.45 -5.97 -16.66
CA ALA A 401 16.20 -7.00 -17.38
C ALA A 401 16.04 -8.40 -16.76
N VAL A 402 15.94 -8.49 -15.43
CA VAL A 402 15.63 -9.74 -14.72
C VAL A 402 14.21 -10.19 -15.05
N VAL A 403 13.24 -9.29 -14.92
CA VAL A 403 11.83 -9.55 -15.22
C VAL A 403 11.65 -10.00 -16.67
N ALA A 404 12.26 -9.27 -17.61
CA ALA A 404 12.25 -9.59 -19.03
C ALA A 404 12.83 -10.97 -19.32
N ARG A 405 13.97 -11.31 -18.72
CA ARG A 405 14.60 -12.62 -18.90
C ARG A 405 13.73 -13.75 -18.36
N ALA A 406 13.18 -13.60 -17.16
CA ALA A 406 12.34 -14.61 -16.52
C ALA A 406 11.06 -14.88 -17.31
N ASN A 407 10.50 -13.85 -17.96
CA ASN A 407 9.29 -13.95 -18.76
C ASN A 407 9.53 -14.18 -20.28
N GLY A 408 10.79 -14.36 -20.71
CA GLY A 408 11.12 -14.61 -22.12
C GLY A 408 10.89 -13.41 -23.05
N TRP A 409 11.03 -12.18 -22.54
CA TRP A 409 10.88 -10.96 -23.32
C TRP A 409 12.12 -10.62 -24.14
N ALA A 410 11.90 -9.89 -25.23
CA ALA A 410 13.00 -9.28 -25.97
C ALA A 410 13.83 -8.38 -25.03
N PRO A 411 15.18 -8.44 -25.12
CA PRO A 411 16.06 -7.56 -24.38
C PRO A 411 15.69 -6.09 -24.59
N ILE A 412 15.91 -5.27 -23.57
CA ILE A 412 15.84 -3.82 -23.72
C ILE A 412 17.10 -3.41 -24.49
N ASP A 413 16.94 -2.64 -25.57
CA ASP A 413 18.07 -1.93 -26.16
C ASP A 413 18.51 -0.87 -25.15
N ASN A 414 19.56 -1.16 -24.38
CA ASN A 414 20.16 -0.21 -23.42
C ASN A 414 20.87 0.98 -24.11
N ALA A 415 20.45 1.38 -25.31
CA ALA A 415 21.12 2.37 -26.14
C ALA A 415 20.95 3.83 -25.66
N SER A 416 20.31 4.07 -24.51
CA SER A 416 20.18 5.40 -23.93
C SER A 416 20.53 5.43 -22.44
N GLU A 417 21.77 5.06 -22.10
CA GLU A 417 22.34 5.38 -20.78
C GLU A 417 22.91 6.81 -20.70
N ASP A 418 22.95 7.56 -21.82
CA ASP A 418 23.35 8.97 -21.82
C ASP A 418 22.20 9.88 -22.26
N ARG A 419 21.47 10.45 -21.29
CA ARG A 419 20.85 11.79 -21.37
C ARG A 419 20.37 12.29 -20.01
#